data_AF-A0A1L5YNE3-F1
#
_entry.id   AF-A0A1L5YNE3-F1
#
_cell.length_a   1.000
_cell.length_b   1.000
_cell.length_c   1.000
_cell.angle_alpha   90.00
_cell.angle_beta   90.00
_cell.angle_gamma   90.00
#
_symmetry.space_group_name_H-M   'P 1'
#
loop_
_entity.id
_entity.type
_entity.pdbx_description
1 polymer ?
#
loop_
_entity_poly.entity_id
_entity_poly.type
_entity_poly.pdbx_seq_one_letter_code
_entity_poly.pdbx_strand_id
1 'polypeptide(L)'
;YTHNWPHDPGAGNAPTPATWIWSFLSILALFLCIVVVLYVYGQMRELPIDVFGTSTENPFALTTHDLENGYVRPTQKATYKFFALAMILFGVQIFAGIAAAWDFVKPFGISLNDFLPFTASRSFHAIIQIVWFFVCWVGYTIFFLPRLSKLPSSQRTMINSLFAMIVIVGLGTLIGVYLSTMGFLDGWVAYWFGTMGWEFMEMGRFFQLFLLVTFSFWIYIIYRGVKNWLTRKTSGR
;
A
#
# COMPACT_ATOMS: atom_id res chain seq x y z
N TYR A 1 -18.26 -27.50 7.30
CA TYR A 1 -17.27 -26.93 6.37
C TYR A 1 -17.07 -25.43 6.53
N THR A 2 -18.12 -24.64 6.80
CA THR A 2 -18.05 -23.16 6.88
C THR A 2 -18.53 -22.61 8.23
N HIS A 3 -18.54 -23.40 9.30
CA HIS A 3 -19.00 -23.00 10.65
C HIS A 3 -20.42 -22.35 10.67
N ASN A 4 -21.40 -23.00 10.03
CA ASN A 4 -22.80 -22.56 9.93
C ASN A 4 -22.99 -21.20 9.22
N TRP A 5 -22.06 -20.80 8.35
CA TRP A 5 -22.21 -19.65 7.47
C TRP A 5 -22.72 -20.07 6.08
N PRO A 6 -23.62 -19.32 5.43
CA PRO A 6 -24.25 -18.06 5.86
C PRO A 6 -25.42 -18.26 6.84
N HIS A 7 -25.86 -17.19 7.51
CA HIS A 7 -27.03 -17.22 8.39
C HIS A 7 -28.29 -17.57 7.59
N ASP A 8 -28.90 -18.70 7.92
CA ASP A 8 -30.11 -19.21 7.30
C ASP A 8 -30.88 -20.10 8.29
N PRO A 9 -31.93 -19.58 8.96
CA PRO A 9 -32.74 -20.35 9.89
C PRO A 9 -33.43 -21.56 9.25
N GLY A 10 -33.78 -21.49 7.95
CA GLY A 10 -34.44 -22.58 7.23
C GLY A 10 -33.52 -23.77 7.00
N ALA A 11 -32.23 -23.52 6.81
CA ALA A 11 -31.19 -24.55 6.75
C ALA A 11 -30.67 -24.99 8.14
N GLY A 12 -31.17 -24.40 9.23
CA GLY A 12 -30.67 -24.64 10.59
C GLY A 12 -29.33 -23.95 10.90
N ASN A 13 -28.89 -23.01 10.06
CA ASN A 13 -27.65 -22.27 10.25
C ASN A 13 -27.83 -21.18 11.31
N ALA A 14 -27.36 -21.46 12.52
CA ALA A 14 -27.25 -20.51 13.62
C ALA A 14 -25.80 -20.43 14.13
N PRO A 15 -25.41 -19.31 14.79
CA PRO A 15 -24.09 -19.16 15.38
C PRO A 15 -23.73 -20.32 16.31
N THR A 16 -22.55 -20.91 16.10
CA THR A 16 -22.09 -22.04 16.91
C THR A 16 -21.69 -21.58 18.32
N PRO A 17 -21.69 -22.47 19.33
CA PRO A 17 -21.17 -22.14 20.66
C PRO A 17 -19.73 -21.62 20.64
N ALA A 18 -18.89 -22.15 19.73
CA ALA A 18 -17.52 -21.68 19.55
C ALA A 18 -17.46 -20.21 19.09
N THR A 19 -18.36 -19.78 18.20
CA THR A 19 -18.47 -18.39 17.76
C THR A 19 -18.68 -17.46 18.96
N TRP A 20 -19.61 -17.80 19.85
CA TRP A 20 -19.87 -17.03 21.06
C TRP A 20 -18.67 -16.98 22.00
N ILE A 21 -18.10 -18.13 22.34
CA ILE A 21 -16.99 -18.23 23.29
C ILE A 21 -15.79 -17.40 22.82
N TRP A 22 -15.38 -17.55 21.54
CA TRP A 22 -14.23 -16.82 21.01
C TRP A 22 -14.50 -15.32 20.86
N SER A 23 -15.72 -14.91 20.54
CA SER A 23 -16.10 -13.48 20.55
C SER A 23 -15.93 -12.86 21.94
N PHE A 24 -16.44 -13.49 22.99
CA PHE A 24 -16.26 -12.97 24.36
C PHE A 24 -14.79 -12.98 24.81
N LEU A 25 -14.08 -14.08 24.57
CA LEU A 25 -12.67 -14.20 24.97
C LEU A 25 -11.77 -13.19 24.23
N SER A 26 -12.00 -12.94 22.94
CA SER A 26 -11.22 -11.97 22.15
C SER A 26 -11.37 -10.54 22.66
N ILE A 27 -12.59 -10.14 23.07
CA ILE A 27 -12.84 -8.81 23.66
C ILE A 27 -12.08 -8.68 24.99
N LEU A 28 -12.17 -9.69 25.86
CA LEU A 28 -11.45 -9.69 27.13
C LEU A 28 -9.93 -9.66 26.94
N ALA A 29 -9.42 -10.46 26.00
CA ALA A 29 -8.00 -10.46 25.65
C ALA A 29 -7.54 -9.09 25.11
N LEU A 30 -8.35 -8.42 24.27
CA LEU A 30 -8.06 -7.08 23.79
C LEU A 30 -7.94 -6.07 24.95
N PHE A 31 -8.91 -6.05 25.87
CA PHE A 31 -8.85 -5.16 27.03
C PHE A 31 -7.63 -5.44 27.91
N LEU A 32 -7.34 -6.72 28.20
CA LEU A 32 -6.18 -7.10 28.98
C LEU A 32 -4.87 -6.62 28.32
N CYS A 33 -4.73 -6.84 27.00
CA CYS A 33 -3.58 -6.39 26.25
C CYS A 33 -3.44 -4.85 26.27
N ILE A 34 -4.53 -4.11 26.11
CA ILE A 34 -4.52 -2.64 26.20
C ILE A 34 -4.02 -2.19 27.58
N VAL A 35 -4.55 -2.77 28.66
CA VAL A 35 -4.13 -2.44 30.03
C VAL A 35 -2.65 -2.75 30.24
N VAL A 36 -2.18 -3.92 29.80
CA VAL A 36 -0.77 -4.31 29.92
C VAL A 36 0.14 -3.36 29.13
N VAL A 37 -0.22 -3.03 27.88
CA VAL A 37 0.57 -2.11 27.05
C VAL A 37 0.63 -0.72 27.69
N LEU A 38 -0.50 -0.20 28.19
CA LEU A 38 -0.55 1.11 28.84
C LEU A 38 0.20 1.13 30.17
N TYR A 39 0.14 0.05 30.95
CA TYR A 39 0.89 -0.10 32.19
C TYR A 39 2.41 -0.11 31.92
N VAL A 40 2.86 -0.95 30.98
CA VAL A 40 4.27 -1.03 30.60
C VAL A 40 4.76 0.30 30.04
N TYR A 41 3.96 0.96 29.19
CA TYR A 41 4.27 2.30 28.68
C TYR A 41 4.41 3.33 29.81
N GLY A 42 3.48 3.33 30.78
CA GLY A 42 3.54 4.19 31.95
C GLY A 42 4.81 3.98 32.78
N GLN A 43 5.14 2.72 33.08
CA GLN A 43 6.35 2.37 33.83
C GLN A 43 7.64 2.76 33.08
N MET A 44 7.69 2.56 31.76
CA MET A 44 8.83 2.97 30.94
C MET A 44 9.05 4.49 30.95
N ARG A 45 7.98 5.28 31.09
CA ARG A 45 8.06 6.76 31.14
C ARG A 45 8.58 7.28 32.49
N GLU A 46 8.44 6.52 33.56
CA GLU A 46 8.94 6.88 34.89
C GLU A 46 10.42 6.52 35.10
N LEU A 47 11.03 5.77 34.16
CA LEU A 47 12.45 5.44 34.24
C LEU A 47 13.33 6.69 34.09
N PRO A 48 14.45 6.79 34.83
CA PRO A 48 15.38 7.93 34.75
C PRO A 48 16.14 8.00 33.41
N ILE A 49 16.07 6.94 32.61
CA ILE A 49 16.60 6.90 31.24
C ILE A 49 15.43 7.19 30.31
N ASP A 50 15.53 8.26 29.51
CA ASP A 50 14.54 8.59 28.50
C ASP A 50 14.59 7.58 27.34
N VAL A 51 13.86 6.48 27.49
CA VAL A 51 13.74 5.42 26.49
C VAL A 51 12.96 5.86 25.24
N PHE A 52 12.25 6.99 25.30
CA PHE A 52 11.39 7.48 24.23
C PHE A 52 11.93 8.73 23.51
N GLY A 53 13.06 9.29 23.94
CA GLY A 53 13.62 10.52 23.37
C GLY A 53 12.65 11.70 23.44
N THR A 54 11.89 11.78 24.53
CA THR A 54 10.90 12.85 24.81
C THR A 54 11.54 14.15 25.30
N SER A 55 12.85 14.18 25.56
CA SER A 55 13.58 15.42 25.77
C SER A 55 13.40 16.38 24.57
N THR A 56 12.94 17.61 24.85
CA THR A 56 12.66 18.70 23.91
C THR A 56 13.84 19.06 22.98
N GLU A 57 15.05 18.64 23.34
CA GLU A 57 16.23 18.67 22.48
C GLU A 57 16.35 17.35 21.74
N ASN A 58 15.53 17.14 20.71
CA ASN A 58 15.70 16.01 19.82
C ASN A 58 16.50 16.49 18.60
N PRO A 59 17.85 16.38 18.57
CA PRO A 59 18.69 16.89 17.48
C PRO A 59 18.44 16.19 16.12
N PHE A 60 17.51 15.22 16.08
CA PHE A 60 17.06 14.51 14.88
C PHE A 60 15.65 14.88 14.43
N ALA A 61 14.90 15.67 15.21
CA ALA A 61 13.60 16.18 14.77
C ALA A 61 13.83 17.29 13.73
N LEU A 62 13.49 16.99 12.47
CA LEU A 62 13.60 17.92 11.36
C LEU A 62 12.79 19.18 11.66
N THR A 63 13.47 20.30 11.88
CA THR A 63 12.80 21.60 11.93
C THR A 63 12.47 22.05 10.51
N THR A 64 11.42 22.86 10.33
CA THR A 64 11.09 23.47 9.03
C THR A 64 12.30 24.20 8.42
N HIS A 65 13.15 24.78 9.27
CA HIS A 65 14.37 25.49 8.88
C HIS A 65 15.45 24.56 8.28
N ASP A 66 15.57 23.31 8.74
CA ASP A 66 16.48 22.31 8.16
C ASP A 66 16.03 21.81 6.77
N LEU A 67 14.72 21.91 6.50
CA LEU A 67 14.13 21.55 5.20
C LEU A 67 14.26 22.69 4.19
N GLU A 68 14.07 23.94 4.62
CA GLU A 68 14.09 25.12 3.74
C GLU A 68 15.50 25.48 3.24
N ASN A 69 16.53 25.26 4.06
CA ASN A 69 17.92 25.53 3.69
C ASN A 69 18.64 24.32 3.05
N GLY A 70 17.94 23.19 2.89
CA GLY A 70 18.52 21.95 2.40
C GLY A 70 18.67 21.89 0.88
N TYR A 71 19.87 21.58 0.39
CA TYR A 71 20.07 21.27 -1.04
C TYR A 71 19.33 19.97 -1.41
N VAL A 72 18.29 20.08 -2.25
CA VAL A 72 17.56 18.91 -2.78
C VAL A 72 18.40 18.19 -3.82
N ARG A 73 18.81 16.96 -3.49
CA ARG A 73 19.69 16.15 -4.34
C ARG A 73 18.96 15.65 -5.60
N PRO A 74 19.67 15.41 -6.72
CA PRO A 74 19.05 14.90 -7.95
C PRO A 74 18.28 13.58 -7.78
N THR A 75 18.74 12.71 -6.87
CA THR A 75 18.05 11.45 -6.53
C THR A 75 16.73 11.68 -5.80
N GLN A 76 16.62 12.75 -4.98
CA GLN A 76 15.36 13.15 -4.32
C GLN A 76 14.39 13.76 -5.32
N LYS A 77 14.88 14.64 -6.21
CA LYS A 77 14.04 15.19 -7.29
C LYS A 77 13.44 14.10 -8.18
N ALA A 78 14.19 13.00 -8.38
CA ALA A 78 13.70 11.86 -9.15
C ALA A 78 12.53 11.10 -8.50
N THR A 79 12.25 11.31 -7.20
CA THR A 79 11.09 10.70 -6.53
C THR A 79 9.81 11.52 -6.66
N TYR A 80 9.88 12.79 -7.09
CA TYR A 80 8.70 13.67 -7.19
C TYR A 80 7.62 13.10 -8.11
N LYS A 81 8.03 12.44 -9.19
CA LYS A 81 7.11 11.76 -10.11
C LYS A 81 6.32 10.61 -9.46
N PHE A 82 6.84 9.97 -8.41
CA PHE A 82 6.10 8.94 -7.66
C PHE A 82 4.95 9.60 -6.91
N PHE A 83 5.20 10.69 -6.19
CA PHE A 83 4.16 11.43 -5.49
C PHE A 83 3.15 12.06 -6.47
N ALA A 84 3.60 12.61 -7.59
CA ALA A 84 2.71 13.11 -8.63
C ALA A 84 1.81 12.00 -9.20
N LEU A 85 2.38 10.84 -9.52
CA LEU A 85 1.61 9.67 -9.95
C LEU A 85 0.60 9.23 -8.88
N ALA A 86 1.01 9.19 -7.62
CA ALA A 86 0.12 8.80 -6.53
C ALA A 86 -1.06 9.76 -6.37
N MET A 87 -0.85 11.07 -6.49
CA MET A 87 -1.94 12.06 -6.46
C MET A 87 -2.92 11.88 -7.63
N ILE A 88 -2.40 11.61 -8.83
CA ILE A 88 -3.25 11.32 -10.01
C ILE A 88 -4.08 10.06 -9.75
N LEU A 89 -3.42 8.98 -9.31
CA LEU A 89 -4.08 7.71 -9.03
C LEU A 89 -5.11 7.83 -7.89
N PHE A 90 -4.82 8.60 -6.85
CA PHE A 90 -5.78 8.90 -5.79
C PHE A 90 -7.03 9.59 -6.35
N GLY A 91 -6.87 10.59 -7.22
CA GLY A 91 -8.00 11.21 -7.92
C GLY A 91 -8.80 10.20 -8.75
N VAL A 92 -8.13 9.39 -9.57
CA VAL A 92 -8.78 8.33 -10.37
C VAL A 92 -9.52 7.32 -9.49
N GLN A 93 -8.96 6.98 -8.33
CA GLN A 93 -9.58 6.06 -7.36
C GLN A 93 -10.89 6.59 -6.81
N ILE A 94 -10.96 7.90 -6.51
CA ILE A 94 -12.19 8.56 -6.08
C ILE A 94 -13.24 8.47 -7.20
N PHE A 95 -12.86 8.81 -8.44
CA PHE A 95 -13.79 8.73 -9.57
C PHE A 95 -14.28 7.30 -9.84
N ALA A 96 -13.42 6.30 -9.70
CA ALA A 96 -13.81 4.89 -9.80
C ALA A 96 -14.82 4.50 -8.70
N GLY A 97 -14.65 5.02 -7.49
CA GLY A 97 -15.61 4.82 -6.38
C GLY A 97 -16.96 5.50 -6.64
N ILE A 98 -16.94 6.73 -7.18
CA ILE A 98 -18.17 7.43 -7.58
C ILE A 98 -18.89 6.66 -8.69
N ALA A 99 -18.15 6.17 -9.70
CA ALA A 99 -18.73 5.39 -10.79
C ALA A 99 -19.36 4.08 -10.28
N ALA A 100 -18.72 3.39 -9.34
CA ALA A 100 -19.27 2.18 -8.73
C ALA A 100 -20.56 2.46 -7.93
N ALA A 101 -20.62 3.58 -7.21
CA ALA A 101 -21.82 4.01 -6.47
C ALA A 101 -22.95 4.49 -7.39
N TRP A 102 -22.60 5.06 -8.55
CA TRP A 102 -23.55 5.61 -9.53
C TRP A 102 -24.58 4.58 -9.97
N ASP A 103 -24.16 3.35 -10.28
CA ASP A 103 -25.06 2.30 -10.77
C ASP A 103 -26.04 1.76 -9.69
N PHE A 104 -25.75 1.98 -8.41
CA PHE A 104 -26.69 1.66 -7.33
C PHE A 104 -27.76 2.74 -7.13
N VAL A 105 -27.40 4.01 -7.31
CA VAL A 105 -28.32 5.15 -7.10
C VAL A 105 -29.06 5.51 -8.39
N LYS A 106 -28.43 5.31 -9.55
CA LYS A 106 -28.91 5.65 -10.90
C LYS A 106 -29.45 7.09 -11.00
N PRO A 107 -28.64 8.11 -10.68
CA PRO A 107 -29.10 9.49 -10.77
C PRO A 107 -29.53 9.79 -12.22
N PHE A 108 -30.67 10.46 -12.36
CA PHE A 108 -31.30 10.77 -13.66
C PHE A 108 -31.64 9.55 -14.53
N GLY A 109 -31.63 8.33 -13.97
CA GLY A 109 -31.88 7.08 -14.72
C GLY A 109 -30.72 6.65 -15.61
N ILE A 110 -29.55 7.28 -15.50
CA ILE A 110 -28.37 6.98 -16.32
C ILE A 110 -27.58 5.84 -15.68
N SER A 111 -27.27 4.80 -16.47
CA SER A 111 -26.41 3.67 -16.07
C SER A 111 -25.04 3.84 -16.73
N LEU A 112 -23.96 3.64 -15.97
CA LEU A 112 -22.59 3.63 -16.49
C LEU A 112 -22.15 2.24 -16.96
N ASN A 113 -22.92 1.20 -16.62
CA ASN A 113 -22.58 -0.20 -16.82
C ASN A 113 -22.17 -0.58 -18.27
N ASP A 114 -22.75 0.08 -19.28
CA ASP A 114 -22.44 -0.19 -20.70
C ASP A 114 -21.02 0.24 -21.09
N PHE A 115 -20.47 1.26 -20.41
CA PHE A 115 -19.13 1.80 -20.67
C PHE A 115 -18.11 1.39 -19.60
N LEU A 116 -18.51 1.37 -18.34
CA LEU A 116 -17.68 0.97 -17.22
C LEU A 116 -18.51 0.13 -16.25
N PRO A 117 -18.47 -1.21 -16.38
CA PRO A 117 -19.26 -2.10 -15.55
C PRO A 117 -18.98 -1.92 -14.07
N PHE A 118 -19.97 -2.19 -13.23
CA PHE A 118 -19.80 -2.16 -11.76
C PHE A 118 -18.60 -3.00 -11.31
N THR A 119 -18.42 -4.19 -11.89
CA THR A 119 -17.28 -5.05 -11.59
C THR A 119 -15.96 -4.32 -11.86
N ALA A 120 -15.80 -3.71 -13.04
CA ALA A 120 -14.58 -2.99 -13.41
C ALA A 120 -14.33 -1.76 -12.53
N SER A 121 -15.36 -0.94 -12.28
CA SER A 121 -15.23 0.27 -11.45
C SER A 121 -14.88 -0.05 -10.00
N ARG A 122 -15.50 -1.09 -9.41
CA ARG A 122 -15.12 -1.60 -8.09
C ARG A 122 -13.67 -2.08 -8.07
N SER A 123 -13.27 -2.89 -9.06
CA SER A 123 -11.91 -3.42 -9.17
C SER A 123 -10.88 -2.30 -9.26
N PHE A 124 -11.15 -1.29 -10.09
CA PHE A 124 -10.31 -0.10 -10.20
C PHE A 124 -10.21 0.65 -8.88
N HIS A 125 -11.33 0.88 -8.20
CA HIS A 125 -11.33 1.54 -6.89
C HIS A 125 -10.44 0.82 -5.87
N ALA A 126 -10.55 -0.51 -5.77
CA ALA A 126 -9.77 -1.31 -4.82
C ALA A 126 -8.28 -1.41 -5.20
N ILE A 127 -7.97 -1.69 -6.47
CA ILE A 127 -6.58 -1.88 -6.92
C ILE A 127 -5.82 -0.55 -6.88
N ILE A 128 -6.43 0.52 -7.39
CA ILE A 128 -5.77 1.83 -7.44
C ILE A 128 -5.51 2.33 -6.02
N GLN A 129 -6.41 2.06 -5.07
CA GLN A 129 -6.20 2.37 -3.64
C GLN A 129 -4.89 1.78 -3.11
N ILE A 130 -4.63 0.50 -3.41
CA ILE A 130 -3.39 -0.17 -3.01
C ILE A 130 -2.18 0.45 -3.74
N VAL A 131 -2.30 0.68 -5.05
CA VAL A 131 -1.19 1.16 -5.88
C VAL A 131 -0.74 2.56 -5.47
N TRP A 132 -1.64 3.55 -5.35
CA TRP A 132 -1.22 4.93 -5.06
C TRP A 132 -0.60 5.04 -3.67
N PHE A 133 -1.17 4.33 -2.67
CA PHE A 133 -0.62 4.27 -1.32
C PHE A 133 0.79 3.68 -1.33
N PHE A 134 0.96 2.56 -2.04
CA PHE A 134 2.26 1.91 -2.14
C PHE A 134 3.30 2.77 -2.88
N VAL A 135 2.90 3.44 -3.96
CA VAL A 135 3.77 4.37 -4.72
C VAL A 135 4.25 5.53 -3.84
N CYS A 136 3.40 6.06 -2.95
CA CYS A 136 3.81 7.06 -1.95
C CYS A 136 4.93 6.52 -1.03
N TRP A 137 4.77 5.30 -0.49
CA TRP A 137 5.78 4.67 0.36
C TRP A 137 7.10 4.38 -0.36
N VAL A 138 7.03 3.93 -1.61
CA VAL A 138 8.22 3.75 -2.46
C VAL A 138 8.94 5.09 -2.67
N GLY A 139 8.20 6.13 -3.03
CA GLY A 139 8.75 7.48 -3.21
C GLY A 139 9.38 8.03 -1.93
N TYR A 140 8.70 7.84 -0.79
CA TYR A 140 9.15 8.27 0.54
C TYR A 140 10.45 7.60 0.95
N THR A 141 10.51 6.26 0.92
CA THR A 141 11.72 5.53 1.36
C THR A 141 12.95 5.93 0.54
N ILE A 142 12.81 6.08 -0.78
CA ILE A 142 13.89 6.51 -1.67
C ILE A 142 14.29 7.98 -1.41
N PHE A 143 13.31 8.86 -1.14
CA PHE A 143 13.56 10.29 -0.88
C PHE A 143 14.47 10.51 0.35
N PHE A 144 14.37 9.63 1.35
CA PHE A 144 15.17 9.70 2.58
C PHE A 144 16.54 9.00 2.48
N LEU A 145 16.76 8.08 1.53
CA LEU A 145 18.03 7.37 1.37
C LEU A 145 19.29 8.27 1.38
N PRO A 146 19.33 9.43 0.69
CA PRO A 146 20.53 10.27 0.67
C PRO A 146 20.87 10.92 2.01
N ARG A 147 19.95 10.92 2.98
CA ARG A 147 20.22 11.38 4.35
C ARG A 147 20.97 10.34 5.17
N LEU A 148 20.81 9.06 4.84
CA LEU A 148 21.49 7.96 5.52
C LEU A 148 22.92 7.78 4.99
N SER A 149 23.10 7.79 3.67
CA SER A 149 24.44 7.67 3.07
C SER A 149 24.53 8.36 1.71
N LYS A 150 25.76 8.66 1.27
CA LYS A 150 26.01 9.22 -0.07
C LYS A 150 25.67 8.17 -1.13
N LEU A 151 24.72 8.50 -2.01
CA LEU A 151 24.25 7.59 -3.06
C LEU A 151 25.13 7.66 -4.32
N PRO A 152 25.34 6.53 -5.03
CA PRO A 152 25.96 6.51 -6.35
C PRO A 152 25.13 7.26 -7.40
N SER A 153 25.77 7.78 -8.45
CA SER A 153 25.08 8.44 -9.57
C SER A 153 24.12 7.50 -10.32
N SER A 154 24.47 6.21 -10.42
CA SER A 154 23.64 5.17 -11.06
C SER A 154 22.31 4.93 -10.35
N GLN A 155 22.15 5.40 -9.10
CA GLN A 155 20.89 5.28 -8.35
C GLN A 155 19.75 6.02 -9.06
N ARG A 156 20.03 7.16 -9.72
CA ARG A 156 19.01 7.91 -10.45
C ARG A 156 18.37 7.08 -11.57
N THR A 157 19.18 6.33 -12.32
CA THR A 157 18.70 5.46 -13.39
C THR A 157 17.78 4.38 -12.82
N MET A 158 18.17 3.75 -11.71
CA MET A 158 17.33 2.74 -11.07
C MET A 158 16.00 3.27 -10.56
N ILE A 159 16.00 4.46 -9.95
CA ILE A 159 14.77 5.12 -9.52
C ILE A 159 13.86 5.38 -10.74
N ASN A 160 14.47 5.75 -11.87
CA ASN A 160 13.72 5.96 -13.11
C ASN A 160 13.15 4.67 -13.68
N SER A 161 13.94 3.59 -13.69
CA SER A 161 13.49 2.26 -14.13
C SER A 161 12.39 1.71 -13.23
N LEU A 162 12.53 1.85 -11.90
CA LEU A 162 11.52 1.41 -10.94
C LEU A 162 10.17 2.11 -11.20
N PHE A 163 10.20 3.41 -11.44
CA PHE A 163 8.99 4.17 -11.78
C PHE A 163 8.34 3.63 -13.07
N ALA A 164 9.12 3.37 -14.11
CA ALA A 164 8.59 2.82 -15.35
C ALA A 164 7.96 1.44 -15.14
N MET A 165 8.59 0.58 -14.35
CA MET A 165 8.06 -0.74 -13.99
C MET A 165 6.71 -0.63 -13.27
N ILE A 166 6.60 0.26 -12.29
CA ILE A 166 5.34 0.54 -11.57
C ILE A 166 4.24 0.98 -12.53
N VAL A 167 4.55 1.92 -13.44
CA VAL A 167 3.60 2.40 -14.43
C VAL A 167 3.14 1.27 -15.36
N ILE A 168 4.06 0.42 -15.83
CA ILE A 168 3.74 -0.73 -16.68
C ILE A 168 2.83 -1.72 -15.94
N VAL A 169 3.14 -2.07 -14.69
CA VAL A 169 2.28 -2.96 -13.89
C VAL A 169 0.90 -2.34 -13.69
N GLY A 170 0.84 -1.07 -13.28
CA GLY A 170 -0.42 -0.38 -12.99
C GLY A 170 -1.31 -0.26 -14.21
N LEU A 171 -0.79 0.26 -15.31
CA LEU A 171 -1.55 0.41 -16.56
C LEU A 171 -1.94 -0.95 -17.14
N GLY A 172 -1.01 -1.91 -17.18
CA GLY A 172 -1.28 -3.25 -17.69
C GLY A 172 -2.36 -3.96 -16.88
N THR A 173 -2.37 -3.80 -15.56
CA THR A 173 -3.42 -4.32 -14.68
C THR A 173 -4.77 -3.69 -15.00
N LEU A 174 -4.85 -2.35 -15.08
CA LEU A 174 -6.12 -1.65 -15.33
C LEU A 174 -6.70 -2.01 -16.70
N ILE A 175 -5.86 -2.02 -17.73
CA ILE A 175 -6.26 -2.43 -19.09
C ILE A 175 -6.70 -3.89 -19.09
N GLY A 176 -5.93 -4.78 -18.47
CA GLY A 176 -6.23 -6.20 -18.38
C GLY A 176 -7.57 -6.48 -17.71
N VAL A 177 -7.80 -5.88 -16.55
CA VAL A 177 -9.07 -5.99 -15.81
C VAL A 177 -10.23 -5.49 -16.67
N TYR A 178 -10.12 -4.30 -17.27
CA TYR A 178 -11.17 -3.74 -18.11
C TYR A 178 -11.51 -4.66 -19.30
N LEU A 179 -10.50 -5.07 -20.06
CA LEU A 179 -10.69 -5.92 -21.23
C LEU A 179 -11.29 -7.28 -20.86
N SER A 180 -10.89 -7.87 -19.74
CA SER A 180 -11.52 -9.10 -19.24
C SER A 180 -12.96 -8.88 -18.80
N THR A 181 -13.26 -7.78 -18.08
CA THR A 181 -14.64 -7.50 -17.64
C THR A 181 -15.59 -7.22 -18.80
N MET A 182 -15.08 -6.65 -19.90
CA MET A 182 -15.84 -6.42 -21.13
C MET A 182 -15.93 -7.66 -22.04
N GLY A 183 -15.29 -8.77 -21.66
CA GLY A 183 -15.28 -10.00 -22.45
C GLY A 183 -14.35 -10.00 -23.67
N PHE A 184 -13.45 -9.01 -23.80
CA PHE A 184 -12.43 -9.00 -24.85
C PHE A 184 -11.26 -9.96 -24.59
N LEU A 185 -11.03 -10.33 -23.33
CA LEU A 185 -10.03 -11.32 -22.93
C LEU A 185 -10.71 -12.45 -22.16
N ASP A 186 -10.47 -13.69 -22.58
CA ASP A 186 -11.00 -14.89 -21.95
C ASP A 186 -9.94 -16.00 -21.75
N GLY A 187 -10.35 -17.05 -21.03
CA GLY A 187 -9.56 -18.26 -20.80
C GLY A 187 -8.12 -18.01 -20.30
N TRP A 188 -7.16 -18.62 -20.98
CA TRP A 188 -5.74 -18.55 -20.62
C TRP A 188 -5.16 -17.14 -20.74
N VAL A 189 -5.63 -16.35 -21.71
CA VAL A 189 -5.12 -14.98 -21.93
C VAL A 189 -5.57 -14.07 -20.80
N ALA A 190 -6.84 -14.17 -20.38
CA ALA A 190 -7.34 -13.45 -19.21
C ALA A 190 -6.61 -13.82 -17.92
N TYR A 191 -6.30 -15.11 -17.72
CA TYR A 191 -5.53 -15.55 -16.54
C TYR A 191 -4.15 -14.88 -16.44
N TRP A 192 -3.45 -14.70 -17.57
CA TRP A 192 -2.11 -14.10 -17.59
C TRP A 192 -2.11 -12.58 -17.62
N PHE A 193 -2.96 -11.96 -18.45
CA PHE A 193 -2.91 -10.53 -18.76
C PHE A 193 -4.20 -9.78 -18.41
N GLY A 194 -5.24 -10.48 -17.97
CA GLY A 194 -6.55 -9.93 -17.65
C GLY A 194 -6.81 -9.82 -16.15
N THR A 195 -7.96 -10.33 -15.71
CA THR A 195 -8.33 -10.48 -14.29
C THR A 195 -8.38 -11.94 -13.82
N MET A 196 -7.98 -12.19 -12.57
CA MET A 196 -8.16 -13.48 -11.90
C MET A 196 -9.47 -13.59 -11.10
N GLY A 197 -10.21 -12.49 -10.94
CA GLY A 197 -11.50 -12.49 -10.24
C GLY A 197 -11.42 -12.55 -8.71
N TRP A 198 -10.23 -12.48 -8.11
CA TRP A 198 -10.06 -12.36 -6.66
C TRP A 198 -9.94 -10.90 -6.26
N GLU A 199 -10.85 -10.42 -5.41
CA GLU A 199 -10.78 -9.06 -4.87
C GLU A 199 -9.40 -8.80 -4.24
N PHE A 200 -8.88 -7.59 -4.44
CA PHE A 200 -7.52 -7.15 -4.06
C PHE A 200 -6.37 -7.80 -4.84
N MET A 201 -6.61 -8.94 -5.49
CA MET A 201 -5.61 -9.71 -6.24
C MET A 201 -6.06 -9.95 -7.69
N GLU A 202 -6.63 -8.92 -8.30
CA GLU A 202 -7.27 -9.05 -9.61
C GLU A 202 -6.29 -9.11 -10.76
N MET A 203 -5.13 -8.46 -10.67
CA MET A 203 -4.17 -8.39 -11.78
C MET A 203 -3.77 -9.77 -12.28
N GLY A 204 -3.73 -9.97 -13.61
CA GLY A 204 -3.30 -11.22 -14.22
C GLY A 204 -1.92 -11.70 -13.78
N ARG A 205 -1.64 -12.99 -13.97
CA ARG A 205 -0.46 -13.66 -13.41
C ARG A 205 0.87 -13.08 -13.86
N PHE A 206 0.95 -12.59 -15.10
CA PHE A 206 2.13 -11.89 -15.60
C PHE A 206 2.42 -10.64 -14.75
N PHE A 207 1.40 -9.81 -14.50
CA PHE A 207 1.55 -8.58 -13.74
C PHE A 207 1.88 -8.82 -12.28
N GLN A 208 1.40 -9.92 -11.67
CA GLN A 208 1.81 -10.30 -10.31
C GLN A 208 3.30 -10.63 -10.22
N LEU A 209 3.81 -11.44 -11.15
CA LEU A 209 5.24 -11.77 -11.20
C LEU A 209 6.07 -10.53 -11.49
N PHE A 210 5.62 -9.68 -12.41
CA PHE A 210 6.31 -8.44 -12.74
C PHE A 210 6.29 -7.46 -11.56
N LEU A 211 5.20 -7.42 -10.78
CA LEU A 211 5.11 -6.69 -9.53
C LEU A 211 6.13 -7.21 -8.51
N LEU A 212 6.24 -8.53 -8.34
CA LEU A 212 7.25 -9.13 -7.45
C LEU A 212 8.69 -8.73 -7.83
N VAL A 213 9.00 -8.72 -9.13
CA VAL A 213 10.30 -8.25 -9.64
C VAL A 213 10.48 -6.75 -9.34
N THR A 214 9.44 -5.95 -9.52
CA THR A 214 9.43 -4.51 -9.21
C THR A 214 9.69 -4.25 -7.72
N PHE A 215 9.02 -4.99 -6.84
CA PHE A 215 9.20 -4.93 -5.39
C PHE A 215 10.62 -5.34 -4.98
N SER A 216 11.11 -6.45 -5.53
CA SER A 216 12.47 -6.93 -5.26
C SER A 216 13.53 -5.91 -5.71
N PHE A 217 13.29 -5.26 -6.86
CA PHE A 217 14.15 -4.19 -7.36
C PHE A 217 14.13 -2.95 -6.46
N TRP A 218 12.97 -2.58 -5.92
CA TRP A 218 12.85 -1.52 -4.91
C TRP A 218 13.63 -1.83 -3.63
N ILE A 219 13.50 -3.05 -3.09
CA ILE A 219 14.28 -3.49 -1.93
C ILE A 219 15.77 -3.40 -2.22
N TYR A 220 16.21 -3.83 -3.41
CA TYR A 220 17.61 -3.72 -3.83
C TYR A 220 18.11 -2.27 -3.89
N ILE A 221 17.28 -1.32 -4.35
CA ILE A 221 17.58 0.13 -4.33
C ILE A 221 17.80 0.61 -2.90
N ILE A 222 16.91 0.25 -1.97
CA ILE A 222 17.02 0.60 -0.54
C ILE A 222 18.28 -0.01 0.06
N TYR A 223 18.49 -1.31 -0.11
CA TYR A 223 19.65 -2.02 0.40
C TYR A 223 20.94 -1.34 -0.04
N ARG A 224 21.08 -0.98 -1.32
CA ARG A 224 22.27 -0.29 -1.82
C ARG A 224 22.45 1.09 -1.17
N GLY A 225 21.36 1.81 -0.92
CA GLY A 225 21.41 3.13 -0.27
C GLY A 225 21.74 3.07 1.22
N VAL A 226 21.41 1.96 1.89
CA VAL A 226 21.62 1.77 3.33
C VAL A 226 22.90 0.98 3.65
N LYS A 227 23.42 0.18 2.71
CA LYS A 227 24.60 -0.69 2.89
C LYS A 227 25.78 0.03 3.54
N ASN A 228 26.18 1.19 3.01
CA ASN A 228 27.33 1.94 3.52
C ASN A 228 27.11 2.52 4.93
N TRP A 229 25.84 2.77 5.29
CA TRP A 229 25.48 3.22 6.63
C TRP A 229 25.54 2.06 7.64
N LEU A 230 25.03 0.88 7.27
CA LEU A 230 25.08 -0.33 8.11
C LEU A 230 26.50 -0.85 8.33
N THR A 231 27.38 -0.75 7.34
CA THR A 231 28.77 -1.20 7.47
C THR A 231 29.69 -0.15 8.09
N ARG A 232 29.16 1.02 8.48
CA ARG A 232 29.93 2.04 9.17
C ARG A 232 30.22 1.52 10.57
N LYS A 233 31.48 1.18 10.86
CA LYS A 233 31.90 0.93 12.24
C LYS A 233 31.58 2.18 13.06
N THR A 234 30.80 2.02 14.12
CA THR A 234 30.63 3.05 15.14
C THR A 234 32.00 3.27 15.76
N SER A 235 32.77 4.24 15.24
CA SER A 235 33.92 4.76 15.96
C SER A 235 33.37 5.37 17.23
N GLY A 236 33.62 4.71 18.37
CA GLY A 236 33.05 5.06 19.66
C GLY A 236 33.12 6.56 19.94
N ARG A 237 31.98 7.09 20.37
CA ARG A 237 31.91 8.15 21.37
C ARG A 237 31.14 7.57 22.54
#